data_AF-A0A8S2GEM0-F1
#
_entry.id   AF-A0A8S2GEM0-F1
#
_cell.length_a   1.000
_cell.length_b   1.000
_cell.length_c   1.000
_cell.angle_alpha   90.00
_cell.angle_beta   90.00
_cell.angle_gamma   90.00
#
_symmetry.space_group_name_H-M   'P 1'
#
loop_
_entity.id
_entity.type
_entity.pdbx_description
1 polymer ?
#
loop_
_entity_poly.entity_id
_entity_poly.type
_entity_poly.pdbx_seq_one_letter_code
_entity_poly.pdbx_strand_id
1 'polypeptide(L)'
;SIDGMAEVLIKCSTEEQYAQWMAAFRLASKGKTIADLSYTTEKDSILTLLNMQRPANISSSTSSQVKSSQQQKQFDIQPENYVATKFLKKLKAKQ
;
A
#
# COMPACT_ATOMS: atom_id res chain seq x y z
N SER A 1 -34.19 4.17 -28.43
CA SER A 1 -32.94 3.39 -28.46
C SER A 1 -32.47 3.25 -27.03
N ILE A 2 -32.20 2.04 -26.56
CA ILE A 2 -31.44 1.84 -25.32
C ILE A 2 -30.00 2.16 -25.71
N ASP A 3 -29.55 3.37 -25.39
CA ASP A 3 -28.12 3.69 -25.46
C ASP A 3 -27.38 2.63 -24.64
N GLY A 4 -26.30 2.08 -25.21
CA GLY A 4 -25.58 0.93 -24.66
C GLY A 4 -24.88 1.20 -23.33
N MET A 5 -23.81 0.47 -23.04
CA MET A 5 -23.03 0.68 -21.81
C MET A 5 -22.43 2.10 -21.78
N ALA A 6 -22.83 2.89 -20.79
CA ALA A 6 -22.23 4.20 -20.53
C ALA A 6 -21.08 4.04 -19.51
N GLU A 7 -19.88 4.45 -19.91
CA GLU A 7 -18.72 4.50 -19.02
C GLU A 7 -18.60 5.88 -18.39
N VAL A 8 -18.42 5.93 -17.07
CA VAL A 8 -18.28 7.17 -16.30
C VAL A 8 -17.08 7.05 -15.36
N LEU A 9 -16.15 8.00 -15.44
CA LEU A 9 -15.01 8.08 -14.53
C LEU A 9 -15.29 9.13 -13.44
N ILE A 10 -15.17 8.71 -12.18
CA ILE A 10 -15.39 9.56 -11.01
C ILE A 10 -14.08 9.63 -10.22
N LYS A 11 -13.53 10.85 -10.05
CA LYS A 11 -12.39 11.11 -9.19
C LYS A 11 -12.86 11.68 -7.86
N CYS A 12 -12.48 11.03 -6.76
CA CYS A 12 -12.74 11.52 -5.41
C CYS A 12 -11.56 12.35 -4.89
N SER A 13 -11.85 13.29 -3.98
CA SER A 13 -10.86 14.15 -3.34
C SER A 13 -10.20 13.49 -2.12
N THR A 14 -10.92 12.62 -1.41
CA THR A 14 -10.45 11.94 -0.20
C THR A 14 -10.75 10.46 -0.23
N GLU A 15 -10.00 9.67 0.55
CA GLU A 15 -10.27 8.24 0.74
C GLU A 15 -11.65 7.98 1.35
N GLU A 16 -12.09 8.86 2.26
CA GLU A 16 -13.43 8.81 2.86
C GLU A 16 -14.54 8.96 1.81
N GLN A 17 -14.42 9.96 0.94
CA GLN A 17 -15.37 10.16 -0.15
C GLN A 17 -15.36 8.98 -1.12
N TYR A 18 -14.17 8.47 -1.45
CA TYR A 18 -14.04 7.29 -2.30
C TYR A 18 -14.71 6.06 -1.68
N ALA A 19 -14.51 5.81 -0.39
CA ALA A 19 -15.11 4.68 0.31
C ALA A 19 -16.64 4.78 0.32
N GLN A 20 -17.20 5.97 0.54
CA GLN A 20 -18.64 6.22 0.49
C GLN A 20 -19.22 5.92 -0.91
N TRP A 21 -18.62 6.47 -1.97
CA TRP A 21 -19.08 6.25 -3.35
C TRP A 21 -18.94 4.78 -3.78
N MET A 22 -17.80 4.16 -3.49
CA MET A 22 -17.54 2.78 -3.86
C MET A 22 -18.50 1.81 -3.12
N ALA A 23 -18.73 2.01 -1.83
CA ALA A 23 -19.73 1.24 -1.08
C ALA A 23 -21.12 1.42 -1.68
N ALA A 24 -21.52 2.66 -1.98
CA ALA A 24 -22.82 2.95 -2.59
C ALA A 24 -23.00 2.24 -3.94
N PHE A 25 -22.01 2.31 -4.84
CA PHE A 25 -22.09 1.64 -6.15
C PHE A 25 -22.07 0.12 -6.05
N ARG A 26 -21.29 -0.44 -5.12
CA ARG A 26 -21.29 -1.90 -4.87
C ARG A 26 -22.65 -2.38 -4.37
N LEU A 27 -23.31 -1.62 -3.49
CA LEU A 27 -24.66 -1.94 -3.04
C LEU A 27 -25.68 -1.77 -4.16
N ALA A 28 -25.64 -0.65 -4.88
CA ALA A 28 -26.55 -0.36 -5.99
C ALA A 28 -26.47 -1.42 -7.10
N SER A 29 -25.27 -1.92 -7.41
CA SER A 29 -25.07 -3.01 -8.38
C SER A 29 -25.76 -4.32 -7.99
N LYS A 30 -26.06 -4.48 -6.69
CA LYS A 30 -26.79 -5.63 -6.11
C LYS A 30 -28.26 -5.29 -5.81
N GLY A 31 -28.75 -4.13 -6.26
CA GLY A 31 -30.11 -3.65 -5.98
C GLY A 31 -30.35 -3.15 -4.56
N LYS A 32 -29.28 -2.91 -3.78
CA LYS A 32 -29.36 -2.38 -2.41
C LYS A 32 -29.14 -0.87 -2.39
N THR A 33 -29.71 -0.20 -1.40
CA THR A 33 -29.55 1.25 -1.21
C THR A 33 -28.59 1.54 -0.07
N ILE A 34 -28.15 2.79 0.06
CA ILE A 34 -27.33 3.27 1.18
C ILE A 34 -28.04 3.18 2.55
N ALA A 35 -29.35 2.89 2.57
CA ALA A 35 -30.11 2.66 3.80
C ALA A 35 -30.00 1.21 4.31
N ASP A 36 -29.42 0.30 3.53
CA ASP A 36 -29.13 -1.06 3.98
C ASP A 36 -28.03 -1.06 5.05
N LEU A 37 -28.20 -1.85 6.11
CA LEU A 37 -27.25 -1.94 7.23
C LEU A 37 -25.84 -2.33 6.80
N SER A 38 -25.68 -3.04 5.67
CA SER A 38 -24.38 -3.43 5.14
C SER A 38 -23.58 -2.26 4.55
N TYR A 39 -24.19 -1.10 4.30
CA TYR A 39 -23.50 0.06 3.74
C TYR A 39 -22.34 0.53 4.62
N THR A 40 -22.58 0.66 5.92
CA THR A 40 -21.57 1.14 6.88
C THR A 40 -20.42 0.16 6.99
N THR A 41 -20.71 -1.14 7.08
CA THR A 41 -19.69 -2.20 7.12
C THR A 41 -18.85 -2.25 5.84
N GLU A 42 -19.47 -2.11 4.67
CA GLU A 42 -18.77 -2.10 3.38
C GLU A 42 -17.83 -0.89 3.28
N LYS A 43 -18.32 0.30 3.66
CA LYS A 43 -17.52 1.53 3.70
C LYS A 43 -16.30 1.37 4.62
N ASP A 44 -16.48 0.86 5.83
CA ASP A 44 -15.39 0.68 6.80
C ASP A 44 -14.37 -0.38 6.36
N SER A 45 -14.83 -1.43 5.69
CA SER A 45 -13.96 -2.44 5.07
C SER A 45 -13.07 -1.83 3.98
N ILE A 46 -13.64 -0.98 3.13
CA ILE A 46 -12.88 -0.27 2.08
C ILE A 46 -11.83 0.65 2.71
N LEU A 47 -12.18 1.43 3.74
CA LEU A 47 -11.22 2.28 4.44
C LEU A 47 -10.07 1.48 5.07
N THR A 48 -10.40 0.34 5.67
CA THR A 48 -9.39 -0.56 6.25
C THR A 48 -8.42 -1.05 5.17
N LEU A 49 -8.93 -1.44 4.00
CA LEU A 49 -8.10 -1.85 2.87
C LEU A 49 -7.16 -0.71 2.41
N LEU A 50 -7.68 0.51 2.26
CA LEU A 50 -6.88 1.68 1.87
C LEU A 50 -5.79 1.99 2.90
N ASN A 51 -6.12 1.91 4.19
CA ASN A 51 -5.17 2.09 5.28
C ASN A 51 -4.04 1.05 5.22
N MET A 52 -4.35 -0.22 4.92
CA MET A 52 -3.36 -1.29 4.79
C MET A 52 -2.46 -1.14 3.56
N GLN A 53 -2.92 -0.46 2.52
CA GLN A 53 -2.14 -0.19 1.31
C GLN A 53 -1.11 0.93 1.51
N ARG A 54 -1.23 1.73 2.59
CA ARG A 54 -0.23 2.77 2.86
C ARG A 54 1.11 2.11 3.18
N PRO A 55 2.20 2.53 2.51
CA PRO A 55 3.52 2.00 2.82
C PRO A 55 3.86 2.32 4.28
N ALA A 56 4.44 1.34 4.98
CA ALA A 56 4.74 1.41 6.41
C ALA A 56 5.69 2.56 6.82
N ASN A 57 6.20 3.33 5.86
CA ASN A 57 7.12 4.45 6.10
C ASN A 57 6.44 5.81 6.34
N ILE A 58 5.10 5.93 6.26
CA ILE A 58 4.40 7.22 6.42
C ILE A 58 3.62 7.33 7.74
N SER A 59 3.49 6.26 8.53
CA SER A 59 2.85 6.32 9.85
C SER A 59 3.84 6.80 10.93
N SER A 60 4.32 8.04 10.81
CA SER A 60 5.12 8.72 11.83
C SER A 60 4.24 9.38 12.90
N SER A 61 3.31 8.63 13.49
CA SER A 61 2.67 9.05 14.74
C SER A 61 2.12 7.84 15.48
N THR A 62 2.57 7.71 16.73
CA THR A 62 2.12 6.77 17.77
C THR A 62 2.81 5.41 17.78
N SER A 63 3.93 5.41 18.51
CA SER A 63 4.28 4.39 19.52
C SER A 63 3.65 3.01 19.32
N SER A 64 4.29 2.19 18.50
CA SER A 64 4.38 0.75 18.69
C SER A 64 5.55 0.26 17.88
N GLN A 65 6.58 -0.21 18.57
CA GLN A 65 7.69 -0.93 17.96
C GLN A 65 7.18 -2.22 17.31
N VAL A 66 6.59 -2.11 16.12
CA VAL A 66 6.52 -3.23 15.21
C VAL A 66 7.79 -3.14 14.38
N LYS A 67 8.75 -3.99 14.76
CA LYS A 67 9.99 -4.24 14.03
C LYS A 67 9.64 -4.33 12.55
N SER A 68 9.94 -3.26 11.81
CA SER A 68 9.80 -3.23 10.38
C SER A 68 10.66 -4.34 9.82
N SER A 69 10.04 -5.38 9.27
CA SER A 69 10.68 -6.37 8.41
C SER A 69 11.10 -5.76 7.06
N GLN A 70 11.28 -4.44 6.97
CA GLN A 70 12.45 -3.94 6.26
C GLN A 70 13.66 -4.26 7.14
N GLN A 71 14.04 -5.52 7.12
CA GLN A 71 15.46 -5.83 7.06
C GLN A 71 16.00 -4.89 5.98
N GLN A 72 16.64 -3.80 6.41
CA GLN A 72 18.00 -3.59 5.95
C GLN A 72 18.64 -4.98 6.07
N LYS A 73 18.53 -5.78 5.01
CA LYS A 73 19.54 -6.76 4.71
C LYS A 73 20.75 -5.87 4.60
N GLN A 74 21.45 -5.66 5.72
CA GLN A 74 22.87 -5.41 5.66
C GLN A 74 23.36 -6.63 4.89
N PHE A 75 23.45 -6.46 3.58
CA PHE A 75 24.20 -7.39 2.78
C PHE A 75 25.58 -7.34 3.42
N ASP A 76 26.03 -8.48 3.92
CA ASP A 76 27.40 -8.65 4.38
C ASP A 76 28.30 -8.61 3.13
N ILE A 77 28.40 -7.41 2.55
CA ILE A 77 29.18 -7.13 1.36
C ILE A 77 30.62 -7.03 1.85
N GLN A 78 31.30 -8.17 1.84
CA GLN A 78 32.74 -8.24 2.04
C GLN A 78 33.40 -7.78 0.73
N PRO A 79 34.03 -6.59 0.68
CA PRO A 79 34.61 -6.05 -0.57
C PRO A 79 35.65 -6.99 -1.19
N GLU A 80 36.27 -7.85 -0.38
CA GLU A 80 37.26 -8.84 -0.75
C GLU A 80 36.73 -9.88 -1.73
N ASN A 81 35.42 -10.17 -1.69
CA ASN A 81 34.76 -11.13 -2.57
C ASN A 81 34.53 -10.59 -3.99
N TYR A 82 34.72 -9.28 -4.20
CA TYR A 82 34.51 -8.58 -5.47
C TYR A 82 35.81 -8.12 -6.13
N VAL A 83 36.96 -8.47 -5.55
CA VAL A 83 38.28 -8.05 -6.05
C VAL A 83 39.15 -9.26 -6.37
N ALA A 84 39.79 -9.27 -7.54
CA ALA A 84 40.70 -10.35 -7.92
C ALA A 84 41.88 -10.47 -6.94
N THR A 85 42.29 -11.70 -6.64
CA THR A 85 43.32 -12.05 -5.62
C THR A 85 44.62 -11.26 -5.73
N LYS A 86 45.05 -10.89 -6.94
CA LYS A 86 46.25 -10.07 -7.19
C LYS A 86 46.16 -8.64 -6.62
N PHE A 87 44.95 -8.08 -6.49
CA PHE A 87 44.72 -6.73 -5.96
C PHE A 87 44.43 -6.73 -4.45
N LEU A 88 44.06 -7.87 -3.87
CA LEU A 88 43.72 -8.01 -2.46
C LEU A 88 44.89 -7.67 -1.52
N LYS A 89 46.12 -8.01 -1.93
CA LYS A 89 47.36 -7.72 -1.17
C LYS A 89 47.64 -6.22 -1.01
N LYS A 90 47.20 -5.40 -1.98
CA LYS A 90 47.37 -3.94 -1.94
C LYS A 90 46.29 -3.23 -1.11
N LEU A 91 45.10 -3.83 -1.01
CA LEU A 91 43.99 -3.29 -0.22
C LEU A 91 44.21 -3.46 1.29
N LYS A 92 44.63 -4.65 1.75
CA LYS A 92 44.89 -4.92 3.19
C LYS A 92 46.07 -4.14 3.78
N ALA A 93 46.96 -3.62 2.94
CA ALA A 93 48.09 -2.80 3.40
C ALA A 93 47.70 -1.35 3.70
N LYS A 94 46.45 -0.94 3.44
CA LYS A 94 46.00 0.46 3.50
C LYS A 94 44.75 0.68 4.37
N GLN A 95 44.24 -0.38 5.02
CA GLN A 95 43.15 -0.33 6.00
C GLN A 95 43.70 -0.31 7.41
#